data_AF-A0A9Q9BG34-F1
#
_entry.id   AF-A0A9Q9BG34-F1
#
_cell.length_a   1.000
_cell.length_b   1.000
_cell.length_c   1.000
_cell.angle_alpha   90.00
_cell.angle_beta   90.00
_cell.angle_gamma   90.00
#
_symmetry.space_group_name_H-M   'P 1'
#
loop_
_entity.id
_entity.type
_entity.pdbx_description
1 polymer ?
#
loop_
_entity_poly.entity_id
_entity_poly.type
_entity_poly.pdbx_seq_one_letter_code
_entity_poly.pdbx_strand_id
1 'polypeptide(L)'
;MIPIQGLGLLYVMVIYIGGIYLISKLPFISSQSSKVQTIVILISHIILSTINYFLSRFLNRNGVKHSVAGARLENAVIALSLILLFVICLMIYGEFFKG
;
A
#
# COMPACT_ATOMS: atom_id res chain seq x y z
N MET A 1 -17.42 7.27 14.00
CA MET A 1 -16.71 5.98 13.82
C MET A 1 -16.81 5.58 12.35
N ILE A 2 -15.71 5.23 11.69
CA ILE A 2 -15.76 4.74 10.31
C ILE A 2 -16.34 3.33 10.35
N PRO A 3 -17.47 3.04 9.68
CA PRO A 3 -18.04 1.70 9.68
C PRO A 3 -17.10 0.77 8.88
N ILE A 4 -16.57 -0.25 9.55
CA ILE A 4 -15.73 -1.28 8.94
C ILE A 4 -16.47 -2.60 9.06
N GLN A 5 -16.65 -3.30 7.95
CA GLN A 5 -17.32 -4.60 7.90
C GLN A 5 -16.32 -5.71 7.55
N GLY A 6 -16.21 -6.69 8.44
CA GLY A 6 -15.32 -7.84 8.31
C GLY A 6 -13.83 -7.52 8.44
N LEU A 7 -12.99 -8.56 8.33
CA LEU A 7 -11.54 -8.50 8.61
C LEU A 7 -10.66 -8.07 7.42
N GLY A 8 -11.25 -7.82 6.26
CA GLY A 8 -10.49 -7.58 5.02
C GLY A 8 -9.56 -6.37 5.09
N LEU A 9 -9.96 -5.28 5.77
CA LEU A 9 -9.09 -4.11 5.96
C LEU A 9 -7.83 -4.45 6.79
N LEU A 10 -7.98 -5.32 7.80
CA LEU A 10 -6.85 -5.76 8.62
C LEU A 10 -5.83 -6.53 7.79
N TYR A 11 -6.29 -7.47 6.96
CA TYR A 11 -5.40 -8.21 6.04
C TYR A 11 -4.64 -7.27 5.09
N VAL A 12 -5.34 -6.32 4.48
CA VAL A 12 -4.76 -5.31 3.58
C VAL A 12 -3.68 -4.50 4.30
N MET A 13 -3.95 -4.06 5.53
CA MET A 13 -2.98 -3.29 6.33
C MET A 13 -1.76 -4.11 6.71
N VAL A 14 -1.96 -5.35 7.16
CA VAL A 14 -0.85 -6.25 7.55
C VAL A 14 0.05 -6.54 6.34
N ILE A 15 -0.52 -6.82 5.18
CA ILE A 15 0.26 -7.09 3.95
C ILE A 15 1.00 -5.84 3.49
N TYR A 16 0.35 -4.67 3.52
CA TYR A 16 0.97 -3.44 3.08
C TYR A 16 2.12 -3.02 4.01
N ILE A 17 1.85 -2.88 5.31
CA ILE A 17 2.83 -2.43 6.30
C ILE A 17 3.93 -3.49 6.45
N GLY A 18 3.54 -4.76 6.56
CA GLY A 18 4.49 -5.88 6.64
C GLY A 18 5.38 -5.97 5.40
N GLY A 19 4.81 -5.84 4.21
CA GLY A 19 5.56 -5.84 2.95
C GLY A 19 6.59 -4.72 2.87
N ILE A 20 6.18 -3.48 3.15
CA ILE A 20 7.09 -2.33 3.18
C ILE A 20 8.17 -2.49 4.25
N TYR A 21 7.79 -2.92 5.45
CA TYR A 21 8.74 -3.13 6.55
C TYR A 21 9.80 -4.16 6.19
N LEU A 22 9.40 -5.32 5.66
CA LEU A 22 10.33 -6.37 5.24
C LEU A 22 11.28 -5.88 4.15
N ILE A 23 10.77 -5.18 3.13
CA ILE A 23 11.60 -4.64 2.05
C ILE A 23 12.61 -3.62 2.60
N SER A 24 12.19 -2.75 3.51
CA SER A 24 13.06 -1.75 4.15
C SER A 24 14.19 -2.36 4.99
N LYS A 25 14.00 -3.58 5.50
CA LYS A 25 14.97 -4.31 6.32
C LYS A 25 15.93 -5.17 5.51
N LEU A 26 15.75 -5.27 4.19
CA LEU A 26 16.69 -6.02 3.35
C LEU A 26 18.06 -5.31 3.37
N PRO A 27 19.15 -6.01 3.76
CA PRO A 27 20.47 -5.39 3.92
C PRO A 27 20.92 -4.66 2.64
N PHE A 28 20.70 -5.29 1.48
CA PHE A 28 21.03 -4.74 0.18
C PHE A 28 20.27 -3.46 -0.16
N ILE A 29 19.04 -3.27 0.34
CA ILE A 29 18.23 -2.06 0.11
C ILE A 29 18.65 -0.96 1.09
N SER A 30 18.80 -1.32 2.37
CA SER A 30 19.17 -0.37 3.43
C SER A 30 20.56 0.25 3.24
N SER A 31 21.46 -0.41 2.50
CA SER A 31 22.79 0.11 2.18
C SER A 31 22.83 0.99 0.93
N GLN A 32 21.72 1.15 0.20
CA GLN A 32 21.69 1.98 -1.02
C GLN A 32 21.54 3.46 -0.69
N SER A 33 21.82 4.32 -1.68
CA SER A 33 21.55 5.75 -1.59
C SER A 33 20.05 6.05 -1.40
N SER A 34 19.74 7.20 -0.77
CA SER A 34 18.36 7.66 -0.54
C SER A 34 17.50 7.68 -1.81
N LYS A 35 18.10 8.08 -2.95
CA LYS A 35 17.45 8.09 -4.26
C LYS A 35 17.02 6.68 -4.71
N VAL A 36 17.88 5.69 -4.54
CA VAL A 36 17.57 4.29 -4.88
C VAL A 36 16.53 3.72 -3.92
N GLN A 37 16.64 4.00 -2.61
CA GLN A 37 15.63 3.56 -1.64
C GLN A 37 14.24 4.15 -1.95
N THR A 38 14.18 5.40 -2.37
CA THR A 38 12.93 6.08 -2.76
C THR A 38 12.30 5.43 -4.00
N ILE A 39 13.11 5.07 -5.01
CA ILE A 39 12.63 4.32 -6.19
C ILE A 39 12.11 2.93 -5.77
N VAL A 40 12.82 2.24 -4.88
CA VAL A 40 12.41 0.91 -4.37
C VAL A 40 11.07 1.00 -3.64
N ILE A 41 10.86 2.04 -2.82
CA ILE A 41 9.58 2.30 -2.14
C ILE A 41 8.45 2.46 -3.17
N LEU A 42 8.66 3.23 -4.24
CA LEU A 42 7.66 3.40 -5.29
C LEU A 42 7.29 2.06 -5.95
N ILE A 43 8.28 1.29 -6.36
CA ILE A 43 8.06 -0.03 -7.00
C ILE A 43 7.32 -0.96 -6.03
N SER A 44 7.76 -1.02 -4.78
CA SER A 44 7.15 -1.83 -3.73
C SER A 44 5.70 -1.44 -3.48
N HIS A 45 5.41 -0.13 -3.46
CA HIS A 45 4.06 0.40 -3.31
C HIS A 45 3.14 -0.06 -4.46
N ILE A 46 3.60 0.01 -5.71
CA ILE A 46 2.81 -0.42 -6.87
C ILE A 46 2.50 -1.92 -6.79
N ILE A 47 3.50 -2.75 -6.47
CA ILE A 47 3.34 -4.20 -6.34
C ILE A 47 2.38 -4.55 -5.20
N LEU A 48 2.62 -4.02 -3.99
CA LEU A 48 1.80 -4.31 -2.81
C LEU A 48 0.38 -3.80 -2.98
N SER A 49 0.18 -2.62 -3.59
CA SER A 49 -1.15 -2.09 -3.89
C SER A 49 -1.91 -2.99 -4.87
N THR A 50 -1.22 -3.51 -5.88
CA THR A 50 -1.80 -4.46 -6.85
C THR A 50 -2.23 -5.76 -6.15
N ILE A 51 -1.34 -6.34 -5.34
CA ILE A 51 -1.64 -7.55 -4.54
C ILE A 51 -2.85 -7.31 -3.63
N ASN A 52 -2.87 -6.19 -2.90
CA ASN A 52 -3.95 -5.85 -1.99
C ASN A 52 -5.28 -5.63 -2.71
N TYR A 53 -5.28 -5.06 -3.90
CA TYR A 53 -6.49 -4.93 -4.71
C TYR A 53 -7.06 -6.31 -5.08
N PHE A 54 -6.22 -7.21 -5.61
CA PHE A 54 -6.65 -8.56 -5.97
C PHE A 54 -7.13 -9.35 -4.75
N LEU A 55 -6.43 -9.24 -3.62
CA LEU A 55 -6.85 -9.85 -2.37
C LEU A 55 -8.20 -9.29 -1.90
N SER A 56 -8.37 -7.98 -1.92
CA SER A 56 -9.62 -7.32 -1.50
C SER A 56 -10.79 -7.77 -2.36
N ARG A 57 -10.57 -7.86 -3.68
CA ARG A 57 -11.55 -8.35 -4.65
C ARG A 57 -11.86 -9.84 -4.42
N PHE A 58 -10.87 -10.65 -4.09
CA PHE A 58 -11.05 -12.07 -3.77
C PHE A 58 -11.85 -12.25 -2.48
N LEU A 59 -11.51 -11.53 -1.41
CA LEU A 59 -12.22 -11.56 -0.13
C LEU A 59 -13.69 -11.16 -0.30
N ASN A 60 -13.98 -10.14 -1.11
CA ASN A 60 -15.35 -9.72 -1.42
C ASN A 60 -16.14 -10.68 -2.33
N ARG A 61 -15.48 -11.61 -3.03
CA ARG A 61 -16.13 -12.58 -3.92
C ARG A 61 -16.67 -13.81 -3.17
N ASN A 62 -16.11 -14.15 -2.03
CA ASN A 62 -16.43 -15.39 -1.30
C ASN A 62 -17.67 -15.26 -0.38
N GLY A 63 -18.67 -14.47 -0.77
CA GLY A 63 -19.91 -14.26 0.00
C GLY A 63 -19.76 -13.39 1.26
N VAL A 64 -18.55 -13.13 1.73
CA VAL A 64 -18.26 -12.21 2.84
C VAL A 64 -18.14 -10.78 2.30
N LYS A 65 -19.03 -9.89 2.74
CA LYS A 65 -18.99 -8.48 2.37
C LYS A 65 -18.00 -7.74 3.27
N HIS A 66 -16.87 -7.35 2.70
CA HIS A 66 -15.94 -6.45 3.33
C HIS A 66 -16.14 -5.02 2.81
N SER A 67 -16.35 -4.09 3.75
CA SER A 67 -16.58 -2.68 3.42
C SER A 67 -15.88 -1.77 4.41
N VAL A 68 -15.52 -0.58 3.94
CA VAL A 68 -14.92 0.50 4.75
C VAL A 68 -15.64 1.78 4.38
N ALA A 69 -16.19 2.48 5.37
CA ALA A 69 -17.01 3.68 5.16
C ALA A 69 -18.19 3.46 4.18
N GLY A 70 -18.74 2.24 4.12
CA GLY A 70 -19.80 1.86 3.18
C GLY A 70 -19.32 1.59 1.74
N ALA A 71 -18.05 1.85 1.41
CA ALA A 71 -17.45 1.47 0.14
C ALA A 71 -16.99 0.00 0.17
N ARG A 72 -17.08 -0.69 -0.97
CA ARG A 72 -16.49 -2.03 -1.12
C ARG A 72 -14.99 -1.96 -0.82
N LEU A 73 -14.46 -2.97 -0.12
CA LEU A 73 -13.06 -3.02 0.28
C LEU A 73 -12.09 -2.71 -0.87
N GLU A 74 -12.29 -3.29 -2.05
CA GLU A 74 -11.43 -3.06 -3.23
C GLU A 74 -11.35 -1.58 -3.65
N ASN A 75 -12.45 -0.82 -3.55
CA ASN A 75 -12.48 0.61 -3.86
C ASN A 75 -11.76 1.42 -2.79
N ALA A 76 -11.94 1.05 -1.52
CA ALA A 76 -11.23 1.67 -0.40
C ALA A 76 -9.72 1.45 -0.51
N VAL A 77 -9.28 0.25 -0.93
CA VAL A 77 -7.88 -0.05 -1.17
C VAL A 77 -7.30 0.81 -2.30
N ILE A 78 -8.01 0.93 -3.43
CA ILE A 78 -7.54 1.80 -4.53
C ILE A 78 -7.40 3.25 -4.06
N ALA A 79 -8.42 3.77 -3.35
CA ALA A 79 -8.39 5.14 -2.86
C ALA A 79 -7.19 5.38 -1.92
N LEU A 80 -6.95 4.46 -0.98
CA LEU A 80 -5.81 4.55 -0.07
C LEU A 80 -4.47 4.45 -0.82
N SER A 81 -4.37 3.54 -1.79
CA SER A 81 -3.18 3.40 -2.63
C SER A 81 -2.89 4.68 -3.41
N LEU A 82 -3.88 5.35 -3.98
CA LEU A 82 -3.70 6.62 -4.69
C LEU A 82 -3.23 7.75 -3.75
N ILE A 83 -3.75 7.82 -2.53
CA ILE A 83 -3.31 8.79 -1.53
C ILE A 83 -1.84 8.56 -1.18
N LEU A 84 -1.45 7.30 -0.94
CA LEU A 84 -0.07 6.95 -0.62
C LEU A 84 0.87 7.17 -1.81
N LEU A 85 0.42 6.87 -3.03
CA LEU A 85 1.16 7.17 -4.26
C LEU A 85 1.47 8.66 -4.37
N PHE A 86 0.48 9.52 -4.09
CA PHE A 86 0.68 10.97 -4.07
C PHE A 86 1.78 11.39 -3.09
N VAL A 87 1.78 10.82 -1.87
CA VAL A 87 2.83 11.09 -0.87
C VAL A 87 4.21 10.63 -1.37
N ILE A 88 4.30 9.45 -1.98
CA ILE A 88 5.57 8.94 -2.55
C ILE A 88 6.06 9.85 -3.68
N CYS A 89 5.17 10.37 -4.53
CA CYS A 89 5.54 11.33 -5.57
C CYS A 89 6.13 12.62 -4.97
N LEU A 90 5.59 13.11 -3.84
CA LEU A 90 6.17 14.26 -3.14
C LEU A 90 7.57 13.95 -2.59
N MET A 91 7.80 12.74 -2.07
CA MET A 91 9.13 12.31 -1.63
C MET A 91 10.13 12.27 -2.79
N ILE A 92 9.73 11.69 -3.93
CA ILE A 92 10.55 11.67 -5.15
C ILE A 92 10.88 13.10 -5.59
N TYR A 93 9.89 13.99 -5.58
CA TYR A 93 10.14 15.38 -5.96
C TYR A 93 11.19 16.03 -5.04
N GLY A 94 11.08 15.83 -3.73
CA GLY A 94 12.05 16.32 -2.74
C GLY A 94 13.46 15.78 -3.00
N GLU A 95 13.60 14.47 -3.16
CA GLU A 95 14.90 13.79 -3.31
C GLU A 95 15.60 14.04 -4.65
N PHE A 96 14.85 14.28 -5.73
CA PHE A 96 15.42 14.40 -7.08
C PHE A 96 15.52 15.83 -7.59
N PHE A 97 14.69 16.76 -7.11
CA PHE A 97 14.59 18.12 -7.66
C PHE A 97 14.85 19.23 -6.65
N LYS A 98 14.86 18.94 -5.34
CA LYS A 98 15.18 19.91 -4.28
C LYS A 98 16.42 19.55 -3.45
N GLY A 99 17.01 18.37 -3.67
CA GLY A 99 18.22 17.88 -3.01
C GLY A 99 19.49 18.25 -3.73
#